data_AF-A0A133Y2U6-F1
#
_entry.id   AF-A0A133Y2U6-F1
#
_cell.length_a   1.000
_cell.length_b   1.000
_cell.length_c   1.000
_cell.angle_alpha   90.00
_cell.angle_beta   90.00
_cell.angle_gamma   90.00
#
_symmetry.space_group_name_H-M   'P 1'
#
loop_
_entity.id
_entity.type
_entity.pdbx_description
1 polymer ?
#
loop_
_entity_poly.entity_id
_entity_poly.type
_entity_poly.pdbx_seq_one_letter_code
_entity_poly.pdbx_strand_id
1 'polypeptide(L)'
;MCRGDHFFLKRWIDYYGKALGKENLFIILDGEDEPSPPNGEGATILRVVHKELERAAGDKHRIGLLNQLSFDLFQKGYQAVIGCDSDEFLVIDPKEGISLVEYLQQLYLMGYTSASALGIDVGQNLHTERTIDPSLPLLAQRKYAVLSSRYTKASVKFLPQLRWGSGFHRIKGRNYKIAPSLFLFHTGYSCESFLKKREEDPARVNGGWENHLAKRGKTILYVTNKKAKQGDQLLRISRFLQQIFRPIYALNKPLMPTPPIVIEIPKRFRQITF
;
A
#
# COMPACT_ATOMS: atom_id res chain seq x y z
N MET A 1 3.80 7.26 7.15
CA MET A 1 3.46 7.91 8.43
C MET A 1 2.54 6.97 9.18
N CYS A 2 2.79 6.70 10.46
CA CYS A 2 2.12 5.63 11.21
C CYS A 2 1.71 6.14 12.60
N ARG A 3 0.55 5.65 13.10
CA ARG A 3 0.08 5.79 14.48
C ARG A 3 -0.64 4.50 14.87
N GLY A 4 -0.22 3.83 15.94
CA GLY A 4 -0.91 2.64 16.47
C GLY A 4 -0.89 1.36 15.62
N ASP A 5 -0.24 1.34 14.45
CA ASP A 5 -0.20 0.19 13.53
C ASP A 5 1.13 -0.62 13.65
N HIS A 6 1.57 -0.90 14.88
CA HIS A 6 2.87 -1.56 15.15
C HIS A 6 3.03 -2.94 14.48
N PHE A 7 1.94 -3.69 14.34
CA PHE A 7 1.95 -4.99 13.65
C PHE A 7 2.44 -4.85 12.21
N PHE A 8 1.90 -3.89 11.47
CA PHE A 8 2.26 -3.65 10.08
C PHE A 8 3.61 -2.94 9.98
N LEU A 9 3.88 -1.96 10.85
CA LEU A 9 5.13 -1.22 10.84
C LEU A 9 6.35 -2.14 11.02
N LYS A 10 6.28 -3.12 11.92
CA LYS A 10 7.36 -4.11 12.09
C LYS A 10 7.66 -4.84 10.77
N ARG A 11 6.62 -5.37 10.12
CA ARG A 11 6.72 -6.09 8.85
C ARG A 11 7.21 -5.20 7.71
N TRP A 12 6.75 -3.95 7.68
CA TRP A 12 7.20 -2.92 6.75
C TRP A 12 8.71 -2.70 6.86
N ILE A 13 9.23 -2.54 8.08
CA ILE A 13 10.67 -2.37 8.32
C ILE A 13 11.45 -3.62 7.90
N ASP A 14 10.98 -4.82 8.23
CA ASP A 14 11.66 -6.06 7.88
C ASP A 14 11.73 -6.25 6.34
N TYR A 15 10.61 -5.99 5.65
CA TYR A 15 10.52 -6.12 4.20
C TYR A 15 11.38 -5.10 3.46
N TYR A 16 11.16 -3.81 3.73
CA TYR A 16 11.89 -2.76 3.03
C TYR A 16 13.35 -2.67 3.50
N GLY A 17 13.65 -3.02 4.75
CA GLY A 17 15.02 -3.09 5.24
C GLY A 17 15.84 -4.16 4.53
N LYS A 18 15.25 -5.33 4.26
CA LYS A 18 15.87 -6.38 3.43
C LYS A 18 16.00 -5.94 1.96
N ALA A 19 15.01 -5.23 1.42
CA ALA A 19 14.98 -4.86 0.01
C ALA A 19 15.85 -3.65 -0.33
N LEU A 20 15.98 -2.69 0.58
CA LEU A 20 16.56 -1.37 0.34
C LEU A 20 17.70 -0.99 1.29
N GLY A 21 17.94 -1.75 2.37
CA GLY A 21 18.78 -1.31 3.50
C GLY A 21 17.97 -0.46 4.49
N LYS A 22 18.20 -0.66 5.79
CA LYS A 22 17.44 0.05 6.84
C LYS A 22 17.77 1.54 6.89
N GLU A 23 19.00 1.91 6.56
CA GLU A 23 19.50 3.28 6.45
C GLU A 23 18.74 4.12 5.41
N ASN A 24 18.07 3.47 4.46
CA ASN A 24 17.25 4.10 3.43
C ASN A 24 15.76 4.20 3.83
N LEU A 25 15.41 3.80 5.06
CA LEU A 25 14.03 3.86 5.57
C LEU A 25 13.81 5.12 6.40
N PHE A 26 12.76 5.87 6.03
CA PHE A 26 12.33 7.07 6.73
C PHE A 26 10.91 6.89 7.22
N ILE A 27 10.74 6.87 8.54
CA ILE A 27 9.47 6.59 9.21
C ILE A 27 9.04 7.85 9.96
N ILE A 28 7.86 8.38 9.61
CA ILE A 28 7.23 9.46 10.37
C ILE A 28 6.21 8.83 11.33
N LEU A 29 6.42 8.98 12.63
CA LEU A 29 5.46 8.65 13.67
C LEU A 29 4.58 9.88 13.95
N ASP A 30 3.27 9.70 13.83
CA ASP A 30 2.26 10.73 14.09
C ASP A 30 1.94 10.75 15.59
N GLY A 31 2.69 11.52 16.36
CA GLY A 31 2.68 11.52 17.81
C GLY A 31 4.07 11.40 18.41
N GLU A 32 4.41 12.28 19.35
CA GLU A 32 5.64 12.16 20.13
C GLU A 32 5.55 11.00 21.13
N ASP A 33 4.32 10.60 21.48
CA ASP A 33 3.93 9.52 22.37
C ASP A 33 4.08 8.11 21.75
N GLU A 34 4.18 7.98 20.43
CA GLU A 34 4.24 6.68 19.76
C GLU A 34 5.54 5.93 20.09
N PRO A 35 5.54 4.67 20.56
CA PRO A 35 6.80 3.98 20.82
C PRO A 35 7.59 3.74 19.52
N SER A 36 8.92 3.81 19.61
CA SER A 36 9.77 3.44 18.48
C SER A 36 9.58 1.94 18.16
N PRO A 37 9.51 1.54 16.88
CA PRO A 37 9.39 0.14 16.52
C PRO A 37 10.65 -0.64 16.99
N PRO A 38 10.49 -1.84 17.57
CA PRO A 38 11.60 -2.57 18.17
C PRO A 38 12.67 -3.00 17.16
N ASN A 39 12.29 -3.20 15.89
CA ASN A 39 13.20 -3.53 14.79
C ASN A 39 13.65 -2.29 13.99
N GLY A 40 13.39 -1.08 14.48
CA GLY A 40 13.68 0.19 13.82
C GLY A 40 15.14 0.63 13.83
N GLU A 41 16.03 -0.08 14.52
CA GLU A 41 17.46 0.23 14.51
C GLU A 41 18.00 0.27 13.06
N GLY A 42 18.76 1.33 12.74
CA GLY A 42 19.25 1.61 11.39
C GLY A 42 18.31 2.47 10.54
N ALA A 43 17.02 2.56 10.86
CA ALA A 43 16.08 3.44 10.16
C ALA A 43 16.07 4.86 10.74
N THR A 44 15.75 5.85 9.90
CA THR A 44 15.49 7.22 10.36
C THR A 44 14.06 7.35 10.86
N ILE A 45 13.89 7.56 12.16
CA ILE A 45 12.57 7.74 12.80
C ILE A 45 12.38 9.22 13.12
N LEU A 46 11.38 9.84 12.51
CA LEU A 46 10.96 11.22 12.72
C LEU A 46 9.66 11.22 13.51
N ARG A 47 9.58 12.04 14.55
CA ARG A 47 8.36 12.22 15.34
C ARG A 47 7.77 13.58 15.02
N VAL A 48 6.45 13.63 14.86
CA VAL A 48 5.73 14.89 14.68
C VAL A 48 4.64 14.98 15.74
N VAL A 49 4.34 16.22 16.14
CA VAL A 49 3.22 16.49 17.03
C VAL A 49 1.93 16.03 16.38
N HIS A 50 1.16 15.20 17.08
CA HIS A 50 -0.14 14.75 16.61
C HIS A 50 -1.09 15.95 16.49
N LYS A 51 -1.83 16.02 15.38
CA LYS A 51 -2.83 17.06 15.16
C LYS A 51 -4.18 16.42 14.88
N GLU A 52 -5.12 16.62 15.80
CA GLU A 52 -6.53 16.30 15.59
C GLU A 52 -7.10 17.26 14.54
N LEU A 53 -7.27 16.75 13.34
CA LEU A 53 -7.78 17.50 12.19
C LEU A 53 -8.91 16.73 11.53
N GLU A 54 -9.86 17.48 10.97
CA GLU A 54 -10.84 16.93 10.04
C GLU A 54 -10.17 16.08 8.97
N ARG A 55 -10.81 14.95 8.60
CA ARG A 55 -10.18 13.89 7.80
C ARG A 55 -9.44 14.42 6.55
N ALA A 56 -10.11 15.28 5.78
CA ALA A 56 -9.54 15.82 4.55
C ALA A 56 -8.34 16.75 4.80
N ALA A 57 -8.39 17.55 5.88
CA ALA A 57 -7.30 18.42 6.30
C ALA A 57 -6.12 17.59 6.83
N GLY A 58 -6.38 16.57 7.64
CA GLY A 58 -5.38 15.62 8.13
C GLY A 58 -4.67 14.89 6.97
N ASP A 59 -5.42 14.37 6.00
CA ASP A 59 -4.85 13.73 4.81
C ASP A 59 -3.94 14.69 4.01
N LYS A 60 -4.33 15.97 3.90
CA LYS A 60 -3.54 17.01 3.22
C LYS A 60 -2.28 17.37 4.01
N HIS A 61 -2.36 17.41 5.33
CA HIS A 61 -1.22 17.68 6.21
C HIS A 61 -0.19 16.56 6.11
N ARG A 62 -0.60 15.30 6.31
CA ARG A 62 0.28 14.12 6.24
C ARG A 62 1.00 14.00 4.90
N ILE A 63 0.28 14.12 3.79
CA ILE A 63 0.91 14.07 2.47
C ILE A 63 1.79 15.29 2.19
N GLY A 64 1.54 16.42 2.85
CA GLY A 64 2.41 17.60 2.82
C GLY A 64 3.79 17.29 3.38
N LEU A 65 3.83 16.74 4.60
CA LEU A 65 5.07 16.31 5.28
C LEU A 65 5.85 15.29 4.43
N LEU A 66 5.16 14.28 3.92
CA LEU A 66 5.78 13.24 3.09
C LEU A 66 6.32 13.77 1.76
N ASN A 67 5.65 14.76 1.15
CA ASN A 67 6.17 15.41 -0.05
C ASN A 67 7.42 16.24 0.25
N GLN A 68 7.47 16.93 1.40
CA GLN A 68 8.66 17.69 1.81
C GLN A 68 9.84 16.77 2.05
N LEU A 69 9.66 15.73 2.86
CA LEU A 69 10.69 14.72 3.10
C LEU A 69 11.20 14.12 1.78
N SER A 70 10.30 13.73 0.89
CA SER A 70 10.71 13.20 -0.41
C SER A 70 11.51 14.20 -1.24
N PHE A 71 11.16 15.49 -1.22
CA PHE A 71 11.93 16.53 -1.91
C PHE A 71 13.35 16.63 -1.32
N ASP A 72 13.46 16.64 0.00
CA ASP A 72 14.74 16.71 0.71
C ASP A 72 15.63 15.49 0.42
N LEU A 73 15.05 14.29 0.30
CA LEU A 73 15.77 13.08 -0.11
C LEU A 73 16.36 13.20 -1.52
N PHE A 74 15.62 13.77 -2.47
CA PHE A 74 16.19 14.03 -3.80
C PHE A 74 17.36 15.03 -3.73
N GLN A 75 17.30 16.06 -2.88
CA GLN A 75 18.42 16.99 -2.70
C GLN A 75 19.66 16.31 -2.09
N LYS A 76 19.47 15.22 -1.34
CA LYS A 76 20.55 14.37 -0.80
C LYS A 76 21.12 13.37 -1.81
N GLY A 77 20.65 13.38 -3.06
CA GLY A 77 21.17 12.53 -4.13
C GLY A 77 20.45 11.21 -4.35
N TYR A 78 19.32 10.95 -3.67
CA TYR A 78 18.49 9.77 -3.94
C TYR A 78 17.85 9.87 -5.33
N GLN A 79 17.95 8.81 -6.14
CA GLN A 79 17.39 8.78 -7.50
C GLN A 79 15.91 8.37 -7.55
N ALA A 80 15.43 7.69 -6.50
CA ALA A 80 14.05 7.23 -6.38
C ALA A 80 13.57 7.35 -4.95
N VAL A 81 12.28 7.66 -4.77
CA VAL A 81 11.61 7.66 -3.46
C VAL A 81 10.31 6.89 -3.54
N ILE A 82 10.14 5.93 -2.62
CA ILE A 82 8.90 5.15 -2.45
C ILE A 82 8.09 5.77 -1.31
N GLY A 83 6.83 6.06 -1.56
CA GLY A 83 5.84 6.49 -0.57
C GLY A 83 4.70 5.47 -0.48
N CYS A 84 4.47 4.94 0.72
CA CYS A 84 3.39 4.01 1.01
C CYS A 84 2.98 4.06 2.49
N ASP A 85 1.80 3.52 2.80
CA ASP A 85 1.32 3.36 4.17
C ASP A 85 1.98 2.13 4.83
N SER A 86 1.94 2.01 6.16
CA SER A 86 2.63 0.92 6.88
C SER A 86 2.06 -0.47 6.59
N ASP A 87 0.81 -0.55 6.14
CA ASP A 87 0.15 -1.79 5.71
C ASP A 87 0.24 -2.05 4.20
N GLU A 88 1.11 -1.32 3.48
CA GLU A 88 1.28 -1.41 2.04
C GLU A 88 2.68 -1.84 1.61
N PHE A 89 2.74 -2.89 0.78
CA PHE A 89 3.97 -3.53 0.34
C PHE A 89 4.11 -3.47 -1.18
N LEU A 90 5.12 -2.73 -1.64
CA LEU A 90 5.48 -2.61 -3.04
C LEU A 90 6.33 -3.81 -3.44
N VAL A 91 5.80 -4.63 -4.33
CA VAL A 91 6.33 -5.94 -4.67
C VAL A 91 6.54 -6.04 -6.17
N ILE A 92 7.71 -6.50 -6.58
CA ILE A 92 7.94 -6.96 -7.95
C ILE A 92 7.38 -8.36 -8.14
N ASP A 93 6.83 -8.63 -9.32
CA ASP A 93 6.45 -9.98 -9.74
C ASP A 93 7.65 -10.95 -9.63
N PRO A 94 7.61 -12.00 -8.79
CA PRO A 94 8.73 -12.92 -8.64
C PRO A 94 9.16 -13.60 -9.94
N LYS A 95 8.29 -13.62 -10.97
CA LYS A 95 8.63 -14.15 -12.30
C LYS A 95 9.73 -13.36 -13.02
N GLU A 96 9.98 -12.11 -12.65
CA GLU A 96 11.00 -11.27 -13.29
C GLU A 96 12.42 -11.71 -12.90
N GLY A 97 12.57 -12.45 -11.79
CA GLY A 97 13.88 -12.95 -11.34
C GLY A 97 14.86 -11.86 -10.88
N ILE A 98 14.39 -10.62 -10.69
CA ILE A 98 15.20 -9.48 -10.25
C ILE A 98 14.62 -8.87 -8.97
N SER A 99 15.46 -8.14 -8.25
CA SER A 99 15.09 -7.39 -7.05
C SER A 99 14.23 -6.16 -7.37
N LEU A 100 13.57 -5.64 -6.33
CA LEU A 100 12.82 -4.39 -6.43
C LEU A 100 13.72 -3.22 -6.85
N VAL A 101 14.96 -3.16 -6.32
CA VAL A 101 15.93 -2.09 -6.62
C VAL A 101 16.31 -2.12 -8.10
N GLU A 102 16.70 -3.29 -8.62
CA GLU A 102 17.08 -3.45 -10.03
C GLU A 102 15.94 -3.03 -10.95
N TYR A 103 14.70 -3.41 -10.64
CA TYR A 103 13.54 -3.02 -11.43
C TYR A 103 13.26 -1.51 -11.40
N LEU A 104 13.33 -0.88 -10.23
CA LEU A 104 13.15 0.57 -10.14
C LEU A 104 14.26 1.33 -10.86
N GLN A 105 15.50 0.81 -10.83
CA GLN A 105 16.61 1.34 -11.61
C GLN A 105 16.36 1.20 -13.11
N GLN A 106 15.84 0.08 -13.59
CA GLN A 106 15.45 -0.10 -14.99
C GLN A 106 14.37 0.93 -15.39
N LEU A 107 13.33 1.11 -14.58
CA LEU A 107 12.30 2.12 -14.86
C LEU A 107 12.89 3.53 -14.95
N TYR A 108 13.80 3.87 -14.02
CA TYR A 108 14.53 5.15 -14.04
C TYR A 108 15.32 5.34 -15.34
N LEU A 109 16.12 4.35 -15.74
CA LEU A 109 16.93 4.37 -16.97
C LEU A 109 16.06 4.45 -18.24
N MET A 110 14.84 3.89 -18.20
CA MET A 110 13.84 4.01 -19.26
C MET A 110 13.16 5.39 -19.31
N GLY A 111 13.55 6.35 -18.46
CA GLY A 111 13.00 7.70 -18.43
C GLY A 111 11.66 7.82 -17.71
N TYR A 112 11.29 6.88 -16.83
CA TYR A 112 10.07 7.03 -16.04
C TYR A 112 10.22 8.18 -15.05
N THR A 113 9.21 9.05 -14.98
CA THR A 113 9.18 10.15 -13.99
C THR A 113 8.56 9.72 -12.66
N SER A 114 7.65 8.74 -12.72
CA SER A 114 7.02 8.07 -11.58
C SER A 114 6.61 6.66 -12.00
N ALA A 115 6.41 5.78 -11.02
CA ALA A 115 5.83 4.46 -11.25
C ALA A 115 4.68 4.21 -10.28
N SER A 116 3.64 3.58 -10.81
CA SER A 116 2.53 3.06 -10.03
C SER A 116 2.51 1.55 -10.09
N ALA A 117 2.01 0.95 -9.02
CA ALA A 117 1.86 -0.47 -8.88
C ALA A 117 0.40 -0.86 -8.95
N LEU A 118 0.09 -2.03 -9.52
CA LEU A 118 -1.29 -2.53 -9.54
C LEU A 118 -1.72 -2.89 -8.11
N GLY A 119 -2.83 -2.32 -7.66
CA GLY A 119 -3.37 -2.54 -6.32
C GLY A 119 -4.00 -3.92 -6.15
N ILE A 120 -3.46 -4.68 -5.19
CA ILE A 120 -3.97 -5.97 -4.73
C ILE A 120 -4.40 -5.79 -3.27
N ASP A 121 -5.70 -5.76 -3.04
CA ASP A 121 -6.26 -5.56 -1.70
C ASP A 121 -6.52 -6.91 -1.03
N VAL A 122 -5.67 -7.27 -0.08
CA VAL A 122 -5.67 -8.60 0.57
C VAL A 122 -6.74 -8.64 1.65
N GLY A 123 -7.62 -9.64 1.57
CA GLY A 123 -8.69 -9.87 2.53
C GLY A 123 -8.59 -11.26 3.14
N GLN A 124 -9.05 -11.40 4.39
CA GLN A 124 -9.31 -12.72 4.98
C GLN A 124 -10.60 -13.33 4.40
N ASN A 125 -10.54 -14.56 3.91
CA ASN A 125 -11.74 -15.35 3.62
C ASN A 125 -12.23 -16.05 4.89
N LEU A 126 -13.38 -15.64 5.43
CA LEU A 126 -13.88 -16.10 6.73
C LEU A 126 -14.31 -17.58 6.75
N HIS A 127 -14.53 -18.20 5.58
CA HIS A 127 -14.92 -19.61 5.50
C HIS A 127 -13.72 -20.56 5.46
N THR A 128 -12.55 -20.08 5.00
CA THR A 128 -11.41 -20.96 4.68
C THR A 128 -10.09 -20.55 5.33
N GLU A 129 -9.97 -19.31 5.82
CA GLU A 129 -8.73 -18.78 6.38
C GLU A 129 -8.87 -18.42 7.86
N ARG A 130 -7.91 -18.88 8.66
CA ARG A 130 -7.84 -18.61 10.10
C ARG A 130 -7.26 -17.22 10.38
N THR A 131 -7.40 -16.77 11.62
CA THR A 131 -6.69 -15.61 12.17
C THR A 131 -5.18 -15.71 11.88
N ILE A 132 -4.55 -14.57 11.59
CA ILE A 132 -3.12 -14.51 11.26
C ILE A 132 -2.28 -14.94 12.47
N ASP A 133 -1.32 -15.82 12.21
CA ASP A 133 -0.16 -16.03 13.07
C ASP A 133 0.89 -14.95 12.75
N PRO A 134 1.25 -14.09 13.72
CA PRO A 134 2.19 -13.00 13.52
C PRO A 134 3.63 -13.47 13.27
N SER A 135 3.98 -14.74 13.51
CA SER A 135 5.30 -15.30 13.24
C SER A 135 5.50 -15.78 11.80
N LEU A 136 4.42 -15.96 11.04
CA LEU A 136 4.45 -16.49 9.68
C LEU A 136 4.32 -15.37 8.62
N PRO A 137 4.81 -15.58 7.38
CA PRO A 137 4.57 -14.66 6.27
C PRO A 137 3.08 -14.46 5.98
N LEU A 138 2.67 -13.23 5.69
CA LEU A 138 1.26 -12.88 5.49
C LEU A 138 0.68 -13.55 4.24
N LEU A 139 1.42 -13.51 3.12
CA LEU A 139 0.98 -14.12 1.86
C LEU A 139 1.04 -15.65 1.85
N ALA A 140 1.69 -16.28 2.84
CA ALA A 140 1.58 -17.72 3.05
C ALA A 140 0.22 -18.10 3.67
N GLN A 141 -0.39 -17.17 4.42
CA GLN A 141 -1.64 -17.37 5.15
C GLN A 141 -2.87 -16.77 4.44
N ARG A 142 -2.65 -15.88 3.45
CA ARG A 142 -3.70 -15.21 2.69
C ARG A 142 -3.61 -15.53 1.21
N LYS A 143 -4.67 -16.17 0.71
CA LYS A 143 -4.79 -16.69 -0.65
C LYS A 143 -5.63 -15.78 -1.54
N TYR A 144 -6.45 -14.90 -0.97
CA TYR A 144 -7.45 -14.14 -1.72
C TYR A 144 -7.24 -12.63 -1.64
N ALA A 145 -7.55 -11.95 -2.74
CA ALA A 145 -7.50 -10.50 -2.82
C ALA A 145 -8.50 -9.93 -3.82
N VAL A 146 -8.75 -8.63 -3.72
CA VAL A 146 -9.55 -7.84 -4.66
C VAL A 146 -8.64 -6.93 -5.47
N LEU A 147 -8.79 -6.93 -6.80
CA LEU A 147 -8.08 -5.98 -7.66
C LEU A 147 -8.71 -4.59 -7.52
N SER A 148 -7.93 -3.62 -7.08
CA SER A 148 -8.47 -2.36 -6.56
C SER A 148 -7.75 -1.14 -7.13
N SER A 149 -8.46 -0.33 -7.91
CA SER A 149 -7.93 0.96 -8.39
C SER A 149 -7.72 1.97 -7.26
N ARG A 150 -8.30 1.74 -6.08
CA ARG A 150 -8.02 2.54 -4.88
C ARG A 150 -6.60 2.32 -4.37
N TYR A 151 -6.10 1.08 -4.45
CA TYR A 151 -4.75 0.72 -4.01
C TYR A 151 -3.75 0.66 -5.18
N THR A 152 -4.17 0.90 -6.41
CA THR A 152 -3.26 1.25 -7.49
C THR A 152 -2.79 2.68 -7.26
N LYS A 153 -1.76 2.85 -6.43
CA LYS A 153 -1.22 4.15 -6.00
C LYS A 153 0.02 4.52 -6.81
N ALA A 154 0.31 5.82 -6.87
CA ALA A 154 1.51 6.35 -7.50
C ALA A 154 2.70 6.28 -6.54
N SER A 155 3.06 5.07 -6.08
CA SER A 155 3.95 4.85 -4.94
C SER A 155 5.39 5.30 -5.17
N VAL A 156 5.87 5.43 -6.41
CA VAL A 156 7.29 5.76 -6.69
C VAL A 156 7.42 7.07 -7.44
N LYS A 157 8.37 7.91 -7.01
CA LYS A 157 8.82 9.10 -7.74
C LYS A 157 10.28 8.94 -8.15
N PHE A 158 10.62 9.46 -9.32
CA PHE A 158 11.99 9.56 -9.83
C PHE A 158 12.43 11.02 -10.04
N LEU A 159 11.55 11.99 -9.75
CA LEU A 159 11.81 13.42 -9.94
C LEU A 159 11.40 14.24 -8.71
N PRO A 160 12.23 15.21 -8.26
CA PRO A 160 11.96 16.02 -7.07
C PRO A 160 10.71 16.87 -7.17
N GLN A 161 10.42 17.45 -8.34
CA GLN A 161 9.28 18.34 -8.55
C GLN A 161 7.91 17.64 -8.52
N LEU A 162 7.87 16.31 -8.53
CA LEU A 162 6.61 15.58 -8.45
C LEU A 162 6.05 15.58 -7.04
N ARG A 163 4.75 15.91 -6.93
CA ARG A 163 4.02 15.92 -5.67
C ARG A 163 2.90 14.89 -5.68
N TRP A 164 2.85 14.07 -4.66
CA TRP A 164 1.72 13.18 -4.40
C TRP A 164 0.49 13.97 -3.96
N GLY A 165 -0.69 13.49 -4.38
CA GLY A 165 -1.95 13.80 -3.73
C GLY A 165 -2.19 12.89 -2.52
N SER A 166 -3.19 13.23 -1.70
CA SER A 166 -3.54 12.50 -0.47
C SER A 166 -3.57 10.99 -0.65
N GLY A 167 -2.97 10.26 0.29
CA GLY A 167 -2.88 8.80 0.29
C GLY A 167 -2.11 8.21 -0.90
N PHE A 168 -1.25 8.99 -1.55
CA PHE A 168 -0.49 8.58 -2.74
C PHE A 168 -1.35 8.16 -3.95
N HIS A 169 -2.66 8.44 -3.94
CA HIS A 169 -3.59 7.99 -4.99
C HIS A 169 -3.36 8.65 -6.36
N ARG A 170 -2.54 9.70 -6.42
CA ARG A 170 -2.24 10.45 -7.64
C ARG A 170 -0.95 11.23 -7.56
N ILE A 171 -0.43 11.60 -8.73
CA ILE A 171 0.51 12.70 -8.89
C ILE A 171 -0.28 13.96 -9.24
N LYS A 172 0.05 15.08 -8.60
CA LYS A 172 -0.62 16.37 -8.88
C LYS A 172 -0.24 16.85 -10.29
N GLY A 173 -1.24 17.32 -11.03
CA GLY A 173 -1.04 17.92 -12.36
C GLY A 173 -0.74 16.95 -13.51
N ARG A 174 -0.71 15.63 -13.30
CA ARG A 174 -0.48 14.65 -14.38
C ARG A 174 -0.99 13.25 -14.06
N ASN A 175 -1.19 12.47 -15.12
CA ASN A 175 -1.45 11.03 -15.02
C ASN A 175 -0.15 10.27 -14.70
N TYR A 176 -0.27 9.02 -14.26
CA TYR A 176 0.86 8.12 -14.00
C TYR A 176 0.68 6.79 -14.72
N LYS A 177 1.80 6.09 -14.91
CA LYS A 177 1.87 4.80 -15.60
C LYS A 177 1.94 3.67 -14.58
N ILE A 178 1.10 2.65 -14.77
CA ILE A 178 1.12 1.43 -13.96
C ILE A 178 2.19 0.51 -14.55
N ALA A 179 3.24 0.24 -13.78
CA ALA A 179 4.40 -0.52 -14.23
C ALA A 179 4.04 -2.01 -14.46
N PRO A 180 4.59 -2.65 -15.51
CA PRO A 180 4.14 -3.97 -15.99
C PRO A 180 4.34 -5.14 -15.02
N SER A 181 5.17 -5.00 -13.98
CA SER A 181 5.46 -6.08 -13.03
C SER A 181 5.50 -5.60 -11.57
N LEU A 182 4.94 -4.43 -11.29
CA LEU A 182 4.88 -3.85 -9.95
C LEU A 182 3.47 -3.99 -9.36
N PHE A 183 3.40 -4.45 -8.13
CA PHE A 183 2.16 -4.65 -7.38
C PHE A 183 2.23 -3.97 -6.02
N LEU A 184 1.10 -3.42 -5.56
CA LEU A 184 0.96 -2.91 -4.21
C LEU A 184 0.01 -3.84 -3.46
N PHE A 185 0.54 -4.60 -2.53
CA PHE A 185 -0.27 -5.39 -1.62
C PHE A 185 -0.70 -4.51 -0.45
N HIS A 186 -1.99 -4.21 -0.39
CA HIS A 186 -2.59 -3.60 0.79
C HIS A 186 -3.07 -4.70 1.73
N THR A 187 -2.61 -4.66 2.98
CA THR A 187 -2.79 -5.74 3.96
C THR A 187 -3.63 -5.34 5.17
N GLY A 188 -4.17 -4.13 5.19
CA GLY A 188 -4.99 -3.63 6.30
C GLY A 188 -6.28 -4.44 6.55
N TYR A 189 -6.74 -5.23 5.58
CA TYR A 189 -7.90 -6.13 5.70
C TYR A 189 -7.54 -7.62 5.75
N SER A 190 -6.26 -7.92 5.95
CA SER A 190 -5.76 -9.28 6.03
C SER A 190 -6.23 -10.03 7.27
N CYS A 191 -6.74 -9.39 8.32
CA CYS A 191 -7.33 -10.09 9.45
C CYS A 191 -8.53 -9.33 9.97
N GLU A 192 -9.66 -10.02 10.16
CA GLU A 192 -10.88 -9.43 10.71
C GLU A 192 -10.62 -8.82 12.09
N SER A 193 -9.78 -9.45 12.91
CA SER A 193 -9.42 -8.96 14.24
C SER A 193 -8.73 -7.59 14.21
N PHE A 194 -8.01 -7.24 13.14
CA PHE A 194 -7.40 -5.91 13.01
C PHE A 194 -8.45 -4.82 12.81
N LEU A 195 -9.56 -5.14 12.12
CA LEU A 195 -10.67 -4.21 11.96
C LEU A 195 -11.41 -4.01 13.30
N LYS A 196 -11.69 -5.09 14.03
CA LYS A 196 -12.33 -5.03 15.36
C LYS A 196 -11.54 -4.14 16.33
N LYS A 197 -10.21 -4.31 16.39
CA LYS A 197 -9.34 -3.46 17.23
C LYS A 197 -9.34 -1.99 16.81
N ARG A 198 -9.38 -1.69 15.51
CA ARG A 198 -9.45 -0.32 15.00
C ARG A 198 -10.82 0.35 15.27
N GLU A 199 -11.84 -0.43 15.65
CA GLU A 199 -13.18 0.04 16.01
C GLU A 199 -13.36 0.26 17.51
N GLU A 200 -12.62 -0.46 18.35
CA GLU A 200 -12.59 -0.23 19.81
C GLU A 200 -12.02 1.16 20.17
N ASP A 201 -11.40 1.85 19.20
CA ASP A 201 -11.00 3.25 19.28
C ASP A 201 -12.24 4.18 19.33
N PRO A 202 -12.51 4.83 20.49
CA PRO A 202 -13.73 5.62 20.73
C PRO A 202 -13.97 6.74 19.69
N ALA A 203 -12.93 7.20 19.00
CA ALA A 203 -13.01 8.25 17.98
C ALA A 203 -13.71 7.81 16.67
N ARG A 204 -14.04 6.53 16.51
CA ARG A 204 -14.49 5.96 15.21
C ARG A 204 -15.82 5.20 15.25
N VAL A 205 -16.45 5.12 16.42
CA VAL A 205 -17.69 4.36 16.65
C VAL A 205 -18.91 5.19 16.26
N ASN A 206 -19.43 4.98 15.05
CA ASN A 206 -20.81 5.33 14.74
C ASN A 206 -21.38 4.40 13.64
N GLY A 207 -22.19 3.44 14.09
CA GLY A 207 -22.88 2.45 13.25
C GLY A 207 -22.34 1.03 13.41
N GLY A 208 -23.22 0.07 13.70
CA GLY A 208 -22.86 -1.32 14.03
C GLY A 208 -22.02 -2.09 13.00
N TRP A 209 -21.46 -3.22 13.45
CA TRP A 209 -20.46 -4.06 12.77
C TRP A 209 -20.75 -4.37 11.29
N GLU A 210 -21.97 -4.80 10.95
CA GLU A 210 -22.33 -5.14 9.57
C GLU A 210 -22.28 -3.94 8.62
N ASN A 211 -22.81 -2.79 9.06
CA ASN A 211 -22.76 -1.53 8.31
C ASN A 211 -21.31 -1.01 8.19
N HIS A 212 -20.44 -1.35 9.14
CA HIS A 212 -19.03 -0.97 9.12
C HIS A 212 -18.18 -1.88 8.23
N LEU A 213 -18.32 -3.21 8.29
CA LEU A 213 -17.76 -4.14 7.31
C LEU A 213 -18.18 -3.75 5.89
N ALA A 214 -19.46 -3.39 5.72
CA ALA A 214 -19.99 -2.89 4.46
C ALA A 214 -19.38 -1.54 4.02
N LYS A 215 -18.77 -0.75 4.92
CA LYS A 215 -18.14 0.55 4.59
C LYS A 215 -16.60 0.49 4.50
N ARG A 216 -15.93 -0.17 5.43
CA ARG A 216 -14.47 -0.18 5.60
C ARG A 216 -13.83 -1.55 5.34
N GLY A 217 -14.54 -2.66 5.49
CA GLY A 217 -14.02 -4.03 5.30
C GLY A 217 -14.56 -4.77 4.07
N LYS A 218 -15.03 -4.06 3.04
CA LYS A 218 -15.66 -4.65 1.83
C LYS A 218 -14.83 -5.77 1.20
N THR A 219 -13.50 -5.67 1.31
CA THR A 219 -12.57 -6.65 0.79
C THR A 219 -12.77 -8.03 1.43
N ILE A 220 -12.92 -8.10 2.76
CA ILE A 220 -13.26 -9.34 3.49
C ILE A 220 -14.59 -9.91 2.98
N LEU A 221 -15.62 -9.06 2.83
CA LEU A 221 -16.91 -9.48 2.31
C LEU A 221 -16.80 -10.04 0.88
N TYR A 222 -16.04 -9.40 0.01
CA TYR A 222 -15.85 -9.86 -1.36
C TYR A 222 -15.09 -11.18 -1.43
N VAL A 223 -13.93 -11.29 -0.75
CA VAL A 223 -13.13 -12.52 -0.81
C VAL A 223 -13.82 -13.70 -0.14
N THR A 224 -14.72 -13.45 0.83
CA THR A 224 -15.51 -14.48 1.50
C THR A 224 -16.66 -14.97 0.63
N ASN A 225 -17.41 -14.06 0.00
CA ASN A 225 -18.69 -14.41 -0.63
C ASN A 225 -18.65 -14.54 -2.16
N LYS A 226 -17.60 -14.06 -2.83
CA LYS A 226 -17.48 -14.16 -4.30
C LYS A 226 -16.52 -15.26 -4.71
N LYS A 227 -16.83 -15.94 -5.82
CA LYS A 227 -15.95 -16.93 -6.41
C LYS A 227 -14.64 -16.28 -6.88
N ALA A 228 -13.53 -16.69 -6.27
CA ALA A 228 -12.19 -16.31 -6.68
C ALA A 228 -11.84 -16.91 -8.05
N LYS A 229 -11.13 -16.14 -8.87
CA LYS A 229 -10.60 -16.57 -10.17
C LYS A 229 -9.08 -16.63 -10.13
N GLN A 230 -8.46 -17.41 -11.02
CA GLN A 230 -7.00 -17.47 -11.09
C GLN A 230 -6.40 -16.12 -11.47
N GLY A 231 -5.40 -15.66 -10.69
CA GLY A 231 -4.91 -14.29 -10.75
C GLY A 231 -4.15 -13.91 -12.02
N ASP A 232 -3.41 -14.83 -12.65
CA ASP A 232 -2.40 -14.47 -13.66
C ASP A 232 -2.92 -13.67 -14.85
N GLN A 233 -3.99 -14.14 -15.48
CA GLN A 233 -4.60 -13.42 -16.60
C GLN A 233 -5.27 -12.12 -16.13
N LEU A 234 -5.91 -12.14 -14.96
CA LEU A 234 -6.68 -11.01 -14.44
C LEU A 234 -5.80 -9.86 -13.97
N LEU A 235 -4.59 -10.13 -13.48
CA LEU A 235 -3.61 -9.09 -13.15
C LEU A 235 -3.21 -8.30 -14.40
N ARG A 236 -2.95 -8.98 -15.52
CA ARG A 236 -2.62 -8.33 -16.80
C ARG A 236 -3.80 -7.52 -17.34
N ILE A 237 -4.99 -8.10 -17.37
CA ILE A 237 -6.20 -7.43 -17.87
C ILE A 237 -6.54 -6.21 -17.00
N SER A 238 -6.51 -6.36 -15.67
CA SER A 238 -6.86 -5.26 -14.76
C SER A 238 -5.85 -4.12 -14.83
N ARG A 239 -4.56 -4.41 -15.00
CA ARG A 239 -3.56 -3.37 -15.28
C ARG A 239 -3.88 -2.62 -16.55
N PHE A 240 -4.20 -3.32 -17.64
CA PHE A 240 -4.54 -2.70 -18.91
C PHE A 240 -5.78 -1.80 -18.79
N LEU A 241 -6.86 -2.31 -18.19
CA LEU A 241 -8.08 -1.52 -17.94
C LEU A 241 -7.77 -0.30 -17.07
N GLN A 242 -7.08 -0.48 -15.95
CA GLN A 242 -6.71 0.62 -15.07
C GLN A 242 -5.64 1.53 -15.65
N GLN A 243 -4.99 1.19 -16.76
CA GLN A 243 -4.08 2.10 -17.47
C GLN A 243 -4.85 3.04 -18.41
N ILE A 244 -5.98 2.56 -18.97
CA ILE A 244 -6.79 3.29 -19.96
C ILE A 244 -7.90 4.08 -19.28
N PHE A 245 -8.68 3.43 -18.41
CA PHE A 245 -9.88 4.03 -17.86
C PHE A 245 -9.54 5.02 -16.74
N ARG A 246 -10.09 6.22 -16.86
CA ARG A 246 -9.94 7.33 -15.91
C ARG A 246 -11.32 7.95 -15.65
N PRO A 247 -11.67 8.29 -14.40
CA PRO A 247 -12.90 9.03 -14.14
C PRO A 247 -12.75 10.47 -14.64
N ILE A 248 -13.80 11.01 -15.29
CA ILE A 248 -13.78 12.35 -15.91
C ILE A 248 -13.42 13.43 -14.88
N TYR A 249 -13.93 13.32 -13.65
CA TYR A 249 -13.65 14.25 -12.55
C TYR A 249 -12.27 14.07 -11.89
N ALA A 250 -11.49 13.04 -12.26
CA ALA A 250 -10.16 12.80 -11.73
C ALA A 250 -9.30 12.00 -12.73
N LEU A 251 -8.97 12.64 -13.86
CA LEU A 251 -8.18 12.05 -14.96
C LEU A 251 -6.79 11.52 -14.55
N ASN A 252 -6.31 11.90 -13.36
CA ASN A 252 -5.07 11.43 -12.76
C ASN A 252 -5.24 10.26 -11.78
N LYS A 253 -6.38 9.56 -11.80
CA LYS A 253 -6.62 8.36 -11.00
C LYS A 253 -7.10 7.20 -11.86
N PRO A 254 -6.62 5.97 -11.63
CA PRO A 254 -7.09 4.80 -12.32
C PRO A 254 -8.55 4.51 -11.94
N LEU A 255 -9.28 3.98 -12.91
CA LEU A 255 -10.62 3.44 -12.73
C LEU A 255 -10.60 1.96 -13.08
N MET A 256 -11.25 1.14 -12.25
CA MET A 256 -11.63 -0.21 -12.65
C MET A 256 -13.06 -0.16 -13.18
N PRO A 257 -13.31 -0.34 -14.49
CA PRO A 257 -14.63 -0.20 -15.10
C PRO A 257 -15.52 -1.45 -14.92
N THR A 258 -15.13 -2.38 -14.06
CA THR A 258 -15.83 -3.66 -13.82
C THR A 258 -16.29 -3.75 -12.37
N PRO A 259 -17.25 -4.64 -12.07
CA PRO A 259 -17.49 -5.06 -10.69
C PRO A 259 -16.21 -5.57 -10.01
N PRO A 260 -16.14 -5.57 -8.66
CA PRO A 260 -14.97 -6.04 -7.92
C PRO A 260 -14.57 -7.45 -8.33
N ILE A 261 -13.32 -7.61 -8.76
CA ILE A 261 -12.73 -8.87 -9.19
C ILE A 261 -11.97 -9.48 -8.01
N VAL A 262 -12.42 -10.66 -7.58
CA VAL A 262 -11.72 -11.48 -6.57
C VAL A 262 -10.79 -12.46 -7.27
N ILE A 263 -9.55 -12.50 -6.82
CA ILE A 263 -8.54 -13.42 -7.33
C ILE A 263 -8.01 -14.34 -6.24
N GLU A 264 -7.60 -15.54 -6.63
CA GLU A 264 -6.58 -16.29 -5.90
C GLU A 264 -5.21 -15.67 -6.26
N ILE A 265 -4.48 -15.23 -5.24
CA ILE A 265 -3.14 -14.65 -5.38
C ILE A 265 -2.23 -15.73 -5.97
N PRO A 266 -1.52 -15.46 -7.08
CA PRO A 266 -0.66 -16.46 -7.71
C PRO A 266 0.37 -17.02 -6.72
N LYS A 267 0.57 -18.35 -6.76
CA LYS A 267 1.40 -19.08 -5.77
C LYS A 267 2.82 -18.53 -5.62
N ARG A 268 3.40 -17.98 -6.69
CA ARG A 268 4.73 -17.38 -6.67
C ARG A 268 4.88 -16.21 -5.68
N PHE A 269 3.81 -15.52 -5.32
CA PHE A 269 3.86 -14.45 -4.31
C PHE A 269 3.90 -14.98 -2.87
N ARG A 270 3.61 -16.27 -2.63
CA ARG A 270 3.57 -16.86 -1.28
C ARG A 270 4.93 -16.93 -0.60
N GLN A 271 6.02 -16.91 -1.38
CA GLN A 271 7.39 -16.93 -0.87
C GLN A 271 7.86 -15.55 -0.37
N ILE A 272 7.06 -14.50 -0.58
CA ILE A 272 7.43 -13.16 -0.17
C ILE A 272 7.19 -13.00 1.33
N THR A 273 8.23 -12.55 2.01
CA THR A 273 8.25 -12.38 3.46
C THR A 273 7.95 -10.94 3.83
N PHE A 274 6.69 -10.67 4.13
CA PHE A 274 6.21 -9.54 4.92
C PHE A 274 4.96 -9.93 5.68
#